data_AF-A0A7S1SJ25-F1
#
_entry.id   AF-A0A7S1SJ25-F1
#
_cell.length_a   1.000
_cell.length_b   1.000
_cell.length_c   1.000
_cell.angle_alpha   90.00
_cell.angle_beta   90.00
_cell.angle_gamma   90.00
#
_symmetry.space_group_name_H-M   'P 1'
#
loop_
_entity.id
_entity.type
_entity.pdbx_description
1 polymer ?
#
loop_
_entity_poly.entity_id
_entity_poly.type
_entity_poly.pdbx_seq_one_letter_code
_entity_poly.pdbx_strand_id
1 'polypeptide(L)'
;MREKFGESAKDVKSQEIIANEVTAFMASGGGLQTEDLSKLEDRIRSRLAGDTPVKNTRTMQKMQEIKSDDWAKMYKFQFEIGTKQDQMKTTSRRVNQATLKDELKNQMSLRHSMEAQEKEDEYQYHLEQMEALKLWEQEEEERKRAKLEIVERLKKDREEQIKDREARRTMQKHQIEKEDNDMLRHLADLTRKDLEAEEEHKEKCRIALEKFKEDNEMNKKLKAEAKAKLEAEDKEYQKLYKERLDKQEREREMLVARVTDIQSRQAHRATQLPPYKQFVPDEKIQAQFEKHEAYLDEKERIAREAVKKKNWENKLELDRQVQEKLMRKEEDKRFDMSYGKGHMEDAERARREETERKLALLNKNKNYKKQLQEQMKIDAVKKKEALMSEEEKRLNKALLDKVEEYKRLNAIP
;
A
#
# COMPACT_ATOMS: atom_id res chain seq x y z
N MET A 1 -6.20 101.90 -104.00
CA MET A 1 -6.01 101.53 -105.42
C MET A 1 -7.06 102.14 -106.35
N ARG A 2 -8.38 101.95 -106.13
CA ARG A 2 -9.42 102.58 -106.96
C ARG A 2 -9.40 104.11 -106.95
N GLU A 3 -9.13 104.75 -105.81
CA GLU A 3 -8.96 106.22 -105.74
C GLU A 3 -7.68 106.71 -106.44
N LYS A 4 -6.55 106.01 -106.28
CA LYS A 4 -5.25 106.43 -106.85
C LYS A 4 -5.16 106.30 -108.38
N PHE A 5 -5.92 105.40 -109.00
CA PHE A 5 -6.01 105.25 -110.47
C PHE A 5 -7.33 105.76 -111.04
N GLY A 6 -8.11 106.53 -110.26
CA GLY A 6 -9.46 106.95 -110.61
C GLY A 6 -9.59 107.78 -111.89
N GLU A 7 -8.57 108.56 -112.25
CA GLU A 7 -8.57 109.33 -113.50
C GLU A 7 -8.28 108.49 -114.76
N SER A 8 -7.48 107.42 -114.64
CA SER A 8 -7.13 106.49 -115.73
C SER A 8 -8.08 105.30 -115.85
N ALA A 9 -8.97 105.10 -114.87
CA ALA A 9 -9.91 103.99 -114.77
C ALA A 9 -11.37 104.36 -115.15
N LYS A 10 -11.54 105.25 -116.14
CA LYS A 10 -12.86 105.66 -116.66
C LYS A 10 -13.46 104.67 -117.66
N ASP A 11 -12.64 103.80 -118.25
CA ASP A 11 -13.04 102.74 -119.18
C ASP A 11 -13.12 101.38 -118.47
N VAL A 12 -14.11 100.54 -118.84
CA VAL A 12 -14.41 99.25 -118.19
C VAL A 12 -13.21 98.30 -118.26
N LYS A 13 -12.49 98.30 -119.39
CA LYS A 13 -11.28 97.45 -119.57
C LYS A 13 -10.15 97.82 -118.61
N SER A 14 -9.94 99.10 -118.35
CA SER A 14 -8.92 99.57 -117.41
C SER A 14 -9.26 99.16 -115.97
N GLN A 15 -10.55 99.15 -115.61
CA GLN A 15 -11.00 98.67 -114.30
C GLN A 15 -10.80 97.17 -114.11
N GLU A 16 -11.04 96.35 -115.15
CA GLU A 16 -10.78 94.90 -115.11
C GLU A 16 -9.28 94.59 -114.93
N ILE A 17 -8.39 95.31 -115.59
CA ILE A 17 -6.94 95.11 -115.46
C ILE A 17 -6.48 95.36 -114.01
N ILE A 18 -6.96 96.45 -113.40
CA ILE A 18 -6.66 96.78 -112.00
C ILE A 18 -7.23 95.71 -111.06
N ALA A 19 -8.48 95.29 -111.27
CA ALA A 19 -9.13 94.30 -110.42
C ALA A 19 -8.40 92.94 -110.45
N ASN A 20 -8.04 92.46 -111.65
CA ASN A 20 -7.37 91.17 -111.80
C ASN A 20 -5.99 91.13 -111.12
N GLU A 21 -5.19 92.20 -111.24
CA GLU A 21 -3.86 92.25 -110.60
C GLU A 21 -3.95 92.38 -109.08
N VAL A 22 -4.90 93.18 -108.56
CA VAL A 22 -5.13 93.26 -107.11
C VAL A 22 -5.61 91.91 -106.56
N THR A 23 -6.50 91.23 -107.26
CA THR A 23 -6.99 89.91 -106.84
C THR A 23 -5.88 88.86 -106.86
N ALA A 24 -5.05 88.86 -107.92
CA ALA A 24 -3.90 87.97 -108.00
C ALA A 24 -2.87 88.24 -106.89
N PHE A 25 -2.61 89.51 -106.57
CA PHE A 25 -1.74 89.89 -105.46
C PHE A 25 -2.25 89.35 -104.12
N MET A 26 -3.55 89.50 -103.84
CA MET A 26 -4.18 88.95 -102.65
C MET A 26 -4.13 87.42 -102.60
N ALA A 27 -4.37 86.75 -103.73
CA ALA A 27 -4.36 85.28 -103.81
C ALA A 27 -2.94 84.69 -103.63
N SER A 28 -1.90 85.41 -104.07
CA SER A 28 -0.50 85.02 -103.87
C SER A 28 0.03 85.28 -102.46
N GLY A 29 -0.78 85.85 -101.56
CA GLY A 29 -0.38 86.17 -100.18
C GLY A 29 0.55 87.39 -100.08
N GLY A 30 0.44 88.35 -101.02
CA GLY A 30 1.24 89.57 -101.02
C GLY A 30 1.06 90.40 -99.74
N GLY A 31 2.15 90.78 -99.09
CA GLY A 31 2.13 91.54 -97.84
C GLY A 31 1.70 92.99 -98.03
N LEU A 32 1.10 93.59 -96.99
CA LEU A 32 0.70 95.02 -96.94
C LEU A 32 1.89 95.99 -96.76
N GLN A 33 3.13 95.51 -96.94
CA GLN A 33 4.31 96.36 -96.83
C GLN A 33 4.42 97.30 -98.04
N THR A 34 4.94 98.49 -97.83
CA THR A 34 4.96 99.59 -98.80
C THR A 34 5.70 99.26 -100.09
N GLU A 35 6.74 98.43 -100.03
CA GLU A 35 7.51 97.99 -101.20
C GLU A 35 6.73 97.04 -102.11
N ASP A 36 5.93 96.15 -101.54
CA ASP A 36 5.11 95.21 -102.31
C ASP A 36 3.89 95.90 -102.94
N LEU A 37 3.32 96.89 -102.23
CA LEU A 37 2.30 97.78 -102.78
C LEU A 37 2.85 98.66 -103.91
N SER A 38 4.08 99.16 -103.80
CA SER A 38 4.74 99.90 -104.89
C SER A 38 4.91 99.03 -106.14
N LYS A 39 5.37 97.77 -105.97
CA LYS A 39 5.51 96.82 -107.11
C LYS A 39 4.16 96.42 -107.73
N LEU A 40 3.07 96.45 -106.97
CA LEU A 40 1.72 96.26 -107.47
C LEU A 40 1.26 97.48 -108.27
N GLU A 41 1.50 98.69 -107.76
CA GLU A 41 1.21 99.96 -108.45
C GLU A 41 1.98 100.06 -109.79
N ASP A 42 3.25 99.70 -109.83
CA ASP A 42 4.07 99.71 -111.06
C ASP A 42 3.60 98.68 -112.10
N ARG A 43 3.18 97.49 -111.66
CA ARG A 43 2.59 96.46 -112.55
C ARG A 43 1.29 96.92 -113.17
N ILE A 44 0.44 97.56 -112.38
CA ILE A 44 -0.84 98.11 -112.84
C ILE A 44 -0.60 99.25 -113.84
N ARG A 45 0.32 100.18 -113.55
CA ARG A 45 0.71 101.25 -114.49
C ARG A 45 1.24 100.70 -115.81
N SER A 46 2.12 99.70 -115.75
CA SER A 46 2.73 99.09 -116.93
C SER A 46 1.68 98.42 -117.84
N ARG A 47 0.72 97.68 -117.26
CA ARG A 47 -0.36 97.07 -118.05
C ARG A 47 -1.38 98.07 -118.59
N LEU A 48 -1.67 99.15 -117.85
CA LEU A 48 -2.57 100.21 -118.33
C LEU A 48 -1.95 101.02 -119.47
N ALA A 49 -0.62 101.14 -119.50
CA ALA A 49 0.12 101.76 -120.61
C ALA A 49 0.27 100.85 -121.85
N GLY A 50 -0.26 99.62 -121.81
CA GLY A 50 -0.19 98.67 -122.93
C GLY A 50 1.11 97.87 -123.03
N ASP A 51 2.06 98.07 -122.11
CA ASP A 51 3.32 97.32 -122.10
C ASP A 51 3.15 95.97 -121.38
N THR A 52 3.26 94.89 -122.14
CA THR A 52 3.37 93.53 -121.58
C THR A 52 4.72 93.35 -120.90
N PRO A 53 4.79 92.98 -119.60
CA PRO A 53 6.05 92.75 -118.93
C PRO A 53 6.76 91.55 -119.56
N VAL A 54 7.88 91.85 -120.22
CA VAL A 54 8.78 90.91 -120.89
C VAL A 54 9.11 89.75 -119.95
N LYS A 55 8.69 88.53 -120.33
CA LYS A 55 9.11 87.30 -119.66
C LYS A 55 10.64 87.31 -119.62
N ASN A 56 11.19 87.29 -118.42
CA ASN A 56 12.61 87.31 -118.15
C ASN A 56 13.23 85.98 -118.64
N THR A 57 13.50 85.90 -119.94
CA THR A 57 14.02 84.72 -120.64
C THR A 57 15.40 84.32 -120.13
N ARG A 58 16.14 85.24 -119.51
CA ARG A 58 17.48 84.99 -118.94
C ARG A 58 17.46 84.20 -117.62
N THR A 59 16.48 84.40 -116.74
CA THR A 59 16.33 83.62 -115.50
C THR A 59 15.69 82.26 -115.73
N MET A 60 14.78 82.15 -116.71
CA MET A 60 14.27 80.86 -117.18
C MET A 60 15.38 80.05 -117.87
N GLN A 61 16.20 80.66 -118.74
CA GLN A 61 17.36 79.99 -119.34
C GLN A 61 18.41 79.60 -118.30
N LYS A 62 18.74 80.46 -117.33
CA LYS A 62 19.64 80.08 -116.20
C LYS A 62 19.07 79.01 -115.29
N MET A 63 17.75 79.00 -115.02
CA MET A 63 17.11 77.90 -114.29
C MET A 63 17.06 76.61 -115.11
N GLN A 64 17.02 76.70 -116.44
CA GLN A 64 17.12 75.54 -117.34
C GLN A 64 18.57 75.04 -117.39
N GLU A 65 19.56 75.93 -117.40
CA GLU A 65 20.99 75.61 -117.26
C GLU A 65 21.29 74.95 -115.90
N ILE A 66 20.73 75.46 -114.80
CA ILE A 66 20.85 74.85 -113.45
C ILE A 66 20.05 73.54 -113.36
N LYS A 67 18.97 73.37 -114.13
CA LYS A 67 18.27 72.07 -114.24
C LYS A 67 19.03 71.08 -115.12
N SER A 68 19.83 71.54 -116.08
CA SER A 68 20.73 70.70 -116.87
C SER A 68 22.09 70.47 -116.21
N ASP A 69 22.47 71.30 -115.23
CA ASP A 69 23.70 71.20 -114.45
C ASP A 69 23.68 69.97 -113.54
N ASP A 70 24.65 69.10 -113.75
CA ASP A 70 24.75 67.83 -113.05
C ASP A 70 25.07 68.01 -111.56
N TRP A 71 25.72 69.11 -111.17
CA TRP A 71 25.95 69.42 -109.75
C TRP A 71 24.65 69.72 -109.00
N ALA A 72 23.73 70.47 -109.60
CA ALA A 72 22.44 70.77 -109.00
C ALA A 72 21.54 69.53 -108.93
N LYS A 73 21.63 68.60 -109.90
CA LYS A 73 20.97 67.29 -109.82
C LYS A 73 21.54 66.44 -108.69
N MET A 74 22.86 66.41 -108.51
CA MET A 74 23.52 65.71 -107.41
C MET A 74 23.13 66.27 -106.04
N TYR A 75 23.06 67.59 -105.87
CA TYR A 75 22.61 68.21 -104.62
C TYR A 75 21.15 67.89 -104.28
N LYS A 76 20.25 67.95 -105.28
CA LYS A 76 18.85 67.52 -105.07
C LYS A 76 18.75 66.05 -104.70
N PHE A 77 19.53 65.20 -105.38
CA PHE A 77 19.59 63.78 -105.06
C PHE A 77 20.13 63.51 -103.65
N GLN A 78 21.17 64.22 -103.21
CA GLN A 78 21.67 64.14 -101.83
C GLN A 78 20.64 64.61 -100.80
N PHE A 79 19.90 65.67 -101.09
CA PHE A 79 18.82 66.15 -100.22
C PHE A 79 17.65 65.15 -100.18
N GLU A 80 17.27 64.57 -101.31
CA GLU A 80 16.26 63.50 -101.39
C GLU A 80 16.70 62.23 -100.65
N ILE A 81 17.99 61.86 -100.72
CA ILE A 81 18.55 60.78 -99.90
C ILE A 81 18.51 61.14 -98.42
N GLY A 82 18.92 62.35 -98.04
CA GLY A 82 18.92 62.81 -96.64
C GLY A 82 17.53 62.80 -96.03
N THR A 83 16.54 63.35 -96.76
CA THR A 83 15.13 63.33 -96.36
C THR A 83 14.57 61.92 -96.27
N LYS A 84 14.90 61.01 -97.21
CA LYS A 84 14.54 59.59 -97.11
C LYS A 84 15.19 58.91 -95.90
N GLN A 85 16.46 59.20 -95.62
CA GLN A 85 17.17 58.66 -94.45
C GLN A 85 16.58 59.16 -93.13
N ASP A 86 16.18 60.43 -93.05
CA ASP A 86 15.53 60.99 -91.86
C ASP A 86 14.11 60.44 -91.67
N GLN A 87 13.36 60.21 -92.75
CA GLN A 87 12.09 59.49 -92.71
C GLN A 87 12.27 58.03 -92.24
N MET A 88 13.31 57.34 -92.71
CA MET A 88 13.65 55.98 -92.23
C MET A 88 14.06 55.98 -90.75
N LYS A 89 14.85 56.96 -90.29
CA LYS A 89 15.23 57.08 -88.87
C LYS A 89 14.05 57.42 -87.97
N THR A 90 13.15 58.29 -88.40
CA THR A 90 11.94 58.65 -87.63
C THR A 90 10.94 57.51 -87.56
N THR A 91 10.72 56.79 -88.67
CA THR A 91 9.91 55.56 -88.68
C THR A 91 10.53 54.47 -87.81
N SER A 92 11.84 54.23 -87.91
CA SER A 92 12.56 53.28 -87.04
C SER A 92 12.47 53.66 -85.56
N ARG A 93 12.63 54.95 -85.20
CA ARG A 93 12.42 55.42 -83.82
C ARG A 93 11.00 55.18 -83.32
N ARG A 94 9.98 55.41 -84.15
CA ARG A 94 8.58 55.14 -83.80
C ARG A 94 8.33 53.65 -83.60
N VAL A 95 8.89 52.80 -84.45
CA VAL A 95 8.81 51.34 -84.31
C VAL A 95 9.48 50.91 -82.99
N ASN A 96 10.72 51.35 -82.73
CA ASN A 96 11.43 51.02 -81.50
C ASN A 96 10.71 51.54 -80.24
N GLN A 97 10.07 52.71 -80.32
CA GLN A 97 9.27 53.25 -79.22
C GLN A 97 7.99 52.42 -78.99
N ALA A 98 7.36 51.92 -80.06
CA ALA A 98 6.21 51.03 -79.97
C ALA A 98 6.61 49.67 -79.37
N THR A 99 7.72 49.07 -79.83
CA THR A 99 8.20 47.79 -79.29
C THR A 99 8.58 47.90 -77.82
N LEU A 100 9.29 48.96 -77.42
CA LEU A 100 9.63 49.20 -76.01
C LEU A 100 8.39 49.40 -75.14
N LYS A 101 7.37 50.09 -75.66
CA LYS A 101 6.10 50.27 -74.95
C LYS A 101 5.38 48.92 -74.76
N ASP A 102 5.38 48.07 -75.77
CA ASP A 102 4.78 46.73 -75.70
C ASP A 102 5.56 45.82 -74.74
N GLU A 103 6.90 45.86 -74.76
CA GLU A 103 7.76 45.16 -73.80
C GLU A 103 7.48 45.58 -72.35
N LEU A 104 7.42 46.89 -72.09
CA LEU A 104 7.10 47.41 -70.75
C LEU A 104 5.68 47.01 -70.31
N LYS A 105 4.70 47.04 -71.22
CA LYS A 105 3.34 46.59 -70.94
C LYS A 105 3.31 45.10 -70.58
N ASN A 106 4.06 44.27 -71.30
CA ASN A 106 4.18 42.84 -71.02
C ASN A 106 4.83 42.59 -69.66
N GLN A 107 5.92 43.31 -69.33
CA GLN A 107 6.57 43.22 -68.01
C GLN A 107 5.63 43.63 -66.87
N MET A 108 4.87 44.71 -67.03
CA MET A 108 3.88 45.11 -66.01
C MET A 108 2.77 44.08 -65.85
N SER A 109 2.28 43.51 -66.96
CA SER A 109 1.24 42.47 -66.90
C SER A 109 1.73 41.18 -66.22
N LEU A 110 2.98 40.79 -66.48
CA LEU A 110 3.60 39.64 -65.83
C LEU A 110 3.78 39.90 -64.33
N ARG A 111 4.26 41.09 -63.96
CA ARG A 111 4.39 41.48 -62.55
C ARG A 111 3.04 41.47 -61.83
N HIS A 112 1.99 42.02 -62.43
CA HIS A 112 0.66 41.96 -61.83
C HIS A 112 0.10 40.54 -61.72
N SER A 113 0.38 39.68 -62.70
CA SER A 113 0.03 38.27 -62.62
C SER A 113 0.75 37.57 -61.46
N MET A 114 2.04 37.85 -61.27
CA MET A 114 2.81 37.32 -60.15
C MET A 114 2.31 37.83 -58.81
N GLU A 115 2.06 39.14 -58.67
CA GLU A 115 1.52 39.72 -57.43
C GLU A 115 0.12 39.15 -57.09
N ALA A 116 -0.70 38.83 -58.10
CA ALA A 116 -1.98 38.18 -57.88
C ALA A 116 -1.82 36.74 -57.41
N GLN A 117 -0.85 36.02 -57.97
CA GLN A 117 -0.54 34.65 -57.58
C GLN A 117 0.05 34.58 -56.16
N GLU A 118 0.98 35.48 -55.81
CA GLU A 118 1.54 35.58 -54.46
C GLU A 118 0.45 35.84 -53.42
N LYS A 119 -0.53 36.71 -53.72
CA LYS A 119 -1.67 36.96 -52.82
C LYS A 119 -2.58 35.75 -52.66
N GLU A 120 -2.79 34.98 -53.72
CA GLU A 120 -3.56 33.73 -53.64
C GLU A 120 -2.81 32.69 -52.80
N ASP A 121 -1.50 32.53 -53.03
CA ASP A 121 -0.66 31.61 -52.26
C ASP A 121 -0.61 32.00 -50.77
N GLU A 122 -0.51 33.30 -50.45
CA GLU A 122 -0.60 33.81 -49.08
C GLU A 122 -1.95 33.52 -48.44
N TYR A 123 -3.04 33.68 -49.20
CA TYR A 123 -4.40 33.39 -48.73
C TYR A 123 -4.60 31.89 -48.46
N GLN A 124 -4.14 31.03 -49.37
CA GLN A 124 -4.18 29.57 -49.20
C GLN A 124 -3.35 29.14 -47.99
N TYR A 125 -2.13 29.66 -47.84
CA TYR A 125 -1.29 29.38 -46.69
C TYR A 125 -1.96 29.81 -45.37
N HIS A 126 -2.60 30.97 -45.34
CA HIS A 126 -3.34 31.41 -44.16
C HIS A 126 -4.53 30.49 -43.84
N LEU A 127 -5.26 30.01 -44.85
CA LEU A 127 -6.34 29.04 -44.67
C LEU A 127 -5.80 27.72 -44.08
N GLU A 128 -4.73 27.18 -44.65
CA GLU A 128 -4.08 25.95 -44.15
C GLU A 128 -3.63 26.09 -42.69
N GLN A 129 -3.05 27.23 -42.32
CA GLN A 129 -2.66 27.51 -40.93
C GLN A 129 -3.86 27.58 -39.98
N MET A 130 -4.96 28.19 -40.41
CA MET A 130 -6.19 28.26 -39.61
C MET A 130 -6.84 26.89 -39.45
N GLU A 131 -6.79 26.03 -40.46
CA GLU A 131 -7.27 24.64 -40.37
C GLU A 131 -6.38 23.80 -39.47
N ALA A 132 -5.06 23.91 -39.61
CA ALA A 132 -4.10 23.23 -38.73
C ALA A 132 -4.28 23.64 -37.26
N LEU A 133 -4.51 24.93 -36.98
CA LEU A 133 -4.80 25.42 -35.64
C LEU A 133 -6.09 24.81 -35.08
N LYS A 134 -7.18 24.77 -35.88
CA LYS A 134 -8.44 24.16 -35.45
C LYS A 134 -8.29 22.67 -35.14
N LEU A 135 -7.54 21.93 -35.96
CA LEU A 135 -7.25 20.51 -35.71
C LEU A 135 -6.45 20.33 -34.42
N TRP A 136 -5.42 21.15 -34.21
CA TRP A 136 -4.62 21.11 -32.99
C TRP A 136 -5.45 21.45 -31.74
N GLU A 137 -6.34 22.44 -31.81
CA GLU A 137 -7.26 22.78 -30.71
C GLU A 137 -8.20 21.61 -30.38
N GLN A 138 -8.73 20.92 -31.41
CA GLN A 138 -9.55 19.73 -31.22
C GLN A 138 -8.76 18.57 -30.57
N GLU A 139 -7.54 18.31 -31.04
CA GLU A 139 -6.66 17.28 -30.45
C GLU A 139 -6.32 17.59 -28.98
N GLU A 140 -6.05 18.85 -28.62
CA GLU A 140 -5.81 19.24 -27.23
C GLU A 140 -7.08 19.12 -26.36
N GLU A 141 -8.26 19.44 -26.90
CA GLU A 141 -9.52 19.19 -26.20
C GLU A 141 -9.75 17.69 -25.96
N GLU A 142 -9.56 16.85 -26.97
CA GLU A 142 -9.68 15.40 -26.85
C GLU A 142 -8.68 14.84 -25.83
N ARG A 143 -7.44 15.33 -25.85
CA ARG A 143 -6.42 14.96 -24.87
C ARG A 143 -6.82 15.37 -23.45
N LYS A 144 -7.41 16.56 -23.26
CA LYS A 144 -7.95 16.99 -21.96
C LYS A 144 -9.10 16.11 -21.51
N ARG A 145 -10.04 15.78 -22.40
CA ARG A 145 -11.17 14.87 -22.11
C ARG A 145 -10.66 13.47 -21.72
N ALA A 146 -9.71 12.92 -22.45
CA ALA A 146 -9.09 11.63 -22.14
C ALA A 146 -8.38 11.65 -20.77
N LYS A 147 -7.64 12.72 -20.45
CA LYS A 147 -7.03 12.89 -19.12
C LYS A 147 -8.08 12.95 -18.02
N LEU A 148 -9.17 13.69 -18.20
CA LEU A 148 -10.27 13.76 -17.23
C LEU A 148 -10.92 12.39 -17.03
N GLU A 149 -11.17 11.65 -18.10
CA GLU A 149 -11.75 10.31 -18.04
C GLU A 149 -10.85 9.33 -17.29
N ILE A 150 -9.53 9.37 -17.53
CA ILE A 150 -8.56 8.57 -16.78
C ILE A 150 -8.60 8.93 -15.29
N VAL A 151 -8.64 10.22 -14.96
CA VAL A 151 -8.72 10.68 -13.56
C VAL A 151 -10.03 10.21 -12.90
N GLU A 152 -11.16 10.26 -13.61
CA GLU A 152 -12.43 9.75 -13.08
C GLU A 152 -12.41 8.24 -12.86
N ARG A 153 -11.83 7.46 -13.78
CA ARG A 153 -11.64 6.01 -13.59
C ARG A 153 -10.78 5.73 -12.36
N LEU A 154 -9.65 6.43 -12.21
CA LEU A 154 -8.78 6.30 -11.03
C LEU A 154 -9.49 6.68 -9.72
N LYS A 155 -10.37 7.69 -9.73
CA LYS A 155 -11.19 8.04 -8.57
C LYS A 155 -12.15 6.91 -8.21
N LYS A 156 -12.86 6.34 -9.20
CA LYS A 156 -13.77 5.20 -8.99
C LYS A 156 -13.04 3.98 -8.44
N ASP A 157 -11.91 3.61 -9.04
CA ASP A 157 -11.06 2.51 -8.57
C ASP A 157 -10.61 2.76 -7.12
N ARG A 158 -10.26 4.01 -6.79
CA ARG A 158 -9.86 4.38 -5.43
C ARG A 158 -11.01 4.27 -4.44
N GLU A 159 -12.21 4.71 -4.82
CA GLU A 159 -13.41 4.56 -3.99
C GLU A 159 -13.76 3.08 -3.77
N GLU A 160 -13.65 2.24 -4.79
CA GLU A 160 -13.85 0.79 -4.68
C GLU A 160 -12.82 0.14 -3.77
N GLN A 161 -11.55 0.51 -3.86
CA GLN A 161 -10.50 0.04 -2.94
C GLN A 161 -10.79 0.42 -1.48
N ILE A 162 -11.31 1.64 -1.25
CA ILE A 162 -11.68 2.08 0.09
C ILE A 162 -12.88 1.27 0.59
N LYS A 163 -13.91 1.09 -0.23
CA LYS A 163 -15.10 0.27 0.11
C LYS A 163 -14.73 -1.18 0.41
N ASP A 164 -13.87 -1.81 -0.39
CA ASP A 164 -13.39 -3.18 -0.15
C ASP A 164 -12.59 -3.27 1.15
N ARG A 165 -11.70 -2.30 1.41
CA ARG A 165 -10.96 -2.24 2.68
C ARG A 165 -11.89 -2.06 3.88
N GLU A 166 -12.92 -1.22 3.77
CA GLU A 166 -13.92 -1.04 4.81
C GLU A 166 -14.75 -2.31 5.02
N ALA A 167 -15.18 -2.98 3.95
CA ALA A 167 -15.90 -4.25 4.00
C ALA A 167 -15.06 -5.35 4.67
N ARG A 168 -13.76 -5.45 4.37
CA ARG A 168 -12.86 -6.39 5.06
C ARG A 168 -12.75 -6.07 6.56
N ARG A 169 -12.67 -4.80 6.92
CA ARG A 169 -12.63 -4.36 8.33
C ARG A 169 -13.94 -4.67 9.06
N THR A 170 -15.09 -4.45 8.44
CA THR A 170 -16.39 -4.77 9.05
C THR A 170 -16.58 -6.28 9.20
N MET A 171 -16.19 -7.06 8.19
CA MET A 171 -16.20 -8.52 8.28
C MET A 171 -15.27 -9.05 9.38
N GLN A 172 -14.06 -8.48 9.51
CA GLN A 172 -13.13 -8.85 10.58
C GLN A 172 -13.70 -8.49 11.96
N LYS A 173 -14.27 -7.29 12.13
CA LYS A 173 -14.95 -6.91 13.37
C LYS A 173 -16.08 -7.87 13.71
N HIS A 174 -16.91 -8.22 12.72
CA HIS A 174 -18.00 -9.17 12.95
C HIS A 174 -17.48 -10.58 13.30
N GLN A 175 -16.37 -11.02 12.72
CA GLN A 175 -15.72 -12.29 13.11
C GLN A 175 -15.23 -12.24 14.56
N ILE A 176 -14.53 -11.17 14.95
CA ILE A 176 -14.08 -10.97 16.33
C ILE A 176 -15.27 -10.94 17.29
N GLU A 177 -16.34 -10.20 16.97
CA GLU A 177 -17.55 -10.16 17.80
C GLU A 177 -18.24 -11.53 17.92
N LYS A 178 -18.19 -12.37 16.87
CA LYS A 178 -18.70 -13.75 16.95
C LYS A 178 -17.80 -14.61 17.84
N GLU A 179 -16.48 -14.54 17.65
CA GLU A 179 -15.50 -15.26 18.47
C GLU A 179 -15.60 -14.89 19.94
N ASP A 180 -15.71 -13.60 20.26
CA ASP A 180 -15.91 -13.09 21.63
C ASP A 180 -17.22 -13.60 22.23
N ASN A 181 -18.33 -13.57 21.46
CA ASN A 181 -19.62 -14.09 21.92
C ASN A 181 -19.57 -15.60 22.16
N ASP A 182 -18.91 -16.36 21.30
CA ASP A 182 -18.74 -17.81 21.48
C ASP A 182 -17.84 -18.11 22.69
N MET A 183 -16.80 -17.32 22.94
CA MET A 183 -15.97 -17.39 24.14
C MET A 183 -16.79 -17.10 25.40
N LEU A 184 -17.61 -16.06 25.39
CA LEU A 184 -18.49 -15.70 26.49
C LEU A 184 -19.50 -16.82 26.79
N ARG A 185 -20.08 -17.43 25.76
CA ARG A 185 -20.97 -18.60 25.91
C ARG A 185 -20.24 -19.78 26.52
N HIS A 186 -19.04 -20.10 26.03
CA HIS A 186 -18.22 -21.18 26.57
C HIS A 186 -17.85 -20.93 28.04
N LEU A 187 -17.47 -19.69 28.39
CA LEU A 187 -17.20 -19.31 29.77
C LEU A 187 -18.44 -19.43 30.65
N ALA A 188 -19.61 -19.02 30.17
CA ALA A 188 -20.88 -19.18 30.89
C ALA A 188 -21.26 -20.65 31.09
N ASP A 189 -21.00 -21.51 30.11
CA ASP A 189 -21.21 -22.95 30.23
C ASP A 189 -20.24 -23.60 31.22
N LEU A 190 -18.97 -23.17 31.24
CA LEU A 190 -17.99 -23.60 32.23
C LEU A 190 -18.40 -23.19 33.65
N THR A 191 -18.75 -21.91 33.87
CA THR A 191 -19.17 -21.44 35.20
C THR A 191 -20.44 -22.13 35.66
N ARG A 192 -21.39 -22.42 34.76
CA ARG A 192 -22.56 -23.23 35.10
C ARG A 192 -22.16 -24.63 35.56
N LYS A 193 -21.26 -25.32 34.86
CA LYS A 193 -20.78 -26.65 35.25
C LYS A 193 -20.03 -26.64 36.58
N ASP A 194 -19.23 -25.61 36.83
CA ASP A 194 -18.52 -25.46 38.10
C ASP A 194 -19.50 -25.27 39.26
N LEU A 195 -20.54 -24.44 39.07
CA LEU A 195 -21.62 -24.26 40.06
C LEU A 195 -22.41 -25.56 40.29
N GLU A 196 -22.77 -26.28 39.23
CA GLU A 196 -23.44 -27.59 39.34
C GLU A 196 -22.57 -28.58 40.12
N ALA A 197 -21.27 -28.64 39.86
CA ALA A 197 -20.33 -29.50 40.59
C ALA A 197 -20.19 -29.10 42.07
N GLU A 198 -20.17 -27.80 42.37
CA GLU A 198 -20.17 -27.31 43.76
C GLU A 198 -21.46 -27.66 44.50
N GLU A 199 -22.61 -27.55 43.85
CA GLU A 199 -23.92 -27.93 44.41
C GLU A 199 -23.98 -29.44 44.68
N GLU A 200 -23.56 -30.26 43.73
CA GLU A 200 -23.45 -31.72 43.93
C GLU A 200 -22.52 -32.06 45.10
N HIS A 201 -21.39 -31.36 45.24
CA HIS A 201 -20.47 -31.57 46.35
C HIS A 201 -21.08 -31.16 47.69
N LYS A 202 -21.79 -30.02 47.75
CA LYS A 202 -22.53 -29.59 48.95
C LYS A 202 -23.58 -30.63 49.34
N GLU A 203 -24.31 -31.16 48.38
CA GLU A 203 -25.32 -32.19 48.63
C GLU A 203 -24.70 -33.49 49.14
N LYS A 204 -23.57 -33.94 48.55
CA LYS A 204 -22.80 -35.09 49.06
C LYS A 204 -22.34 -34.87 50.50
N CYS A 205 -21.83 -33.68 50.83
CA CYS A 205 -21.46 -33.33 52.20
C CYS A 205 -22.67 -33.31 53.16
N ARG A 206 -23.83 -32.83 52.70
CA ARG A 206 -25.08 -32.83 53.49
C ARG A 206 -25.52 -34.25 53.82
N ILE A 207 -25.58 -35.13 52.82
CA ILE A 207 -25.92 -36.54 52.99
C ILE A 207 -24.90 -37.24 53.91
N ALA A 208 -23.61 -36.98 53.74
CA ALA A 208 -22.57 -37.55 54.60
C ALA A 208 -22.71 -37.08 56.05
N LEU A 209 -23.06 -35.81 56.28
CA LEU A 209 -23.30 -35.26 57.61
C LEU A 209 -24.54 -35.88 58.27
N GLU A 210 -25.63 -36.09 57.51
CA GLU A 210 -26.83 -36.78 58.00
C GLU A 210 -26.50 -38.22 58.43
N LYS A 211 -25.82 -38.99 57.57
CA LYS A 211 -25.34 -40.34 57.93
C LYS A 211 -24.46 -40.34 59.18
N PHE A 212 -23.54 -39.38 59.29
CA PHE A 212 -22.70 -39.25 60.47
C PHE A 212 -23.51 -38.98 61.75
N LYS A 213 -24.58 -38.17 61.66
CA LYS A 213 -25.48 -37.93 62.80
C LYS A 213 -26.23 -39.20 63.18
N GLU A 214 -26.76 -39.93 62.21
CA GLU A 214 -27.43 -41.22 62.44
C GLU A 214 -26.49 -42.24 63.09
N ASP A 215 -25.25 -42.38 62.59
CA ASP A 215 -24.23 -43.25 63.17
C ASP A 215 -23.86 -42.82 64.59
N ASN A 216 -23.81 -41.52 64.87
CA ASN A 216 -23.55 -41.00 66.21
C ASN A 216 -24.70 -41.34 67.17
N GLU A 217 -25.95 -41.19 66.73
CA GLU A 217 -27.13 -41.59 67.50
C GLU A 217 -27.16 -43.10 67.78
N MET A 218 -26.85 -43.92 66.78
CA MET A 218 -26.71 -45.37 66.94
C MET A 218 -25.61 -45.71 67.93
N ASN A 219 -24.44 -45.07 67.84
CA ASN A 219 -23.36 -45.24 68.80
C ASN A 219 -23.74 -44.81 70.22
N LYS A 220 -24.51 -43.73 70.39
CA LYS A 220 -25.04 -43.31 71.69
C LYS A 220 -25.99 -44.37 72.27
N LYS A 221 -26.88 -44.92 71.44
CA LYS A 221 -27.79 -46.02 71.84
C LYS A 221 -27.00 -47.26 72.26
N LEU A 222 -26.02 -47.69 71.46
CA LEU A 222 -25.15 -48.82 71.79
C LEU A 222 -24.38 -48.60 73.10
N LYS A 223 -23.85 -47.39 73.34
CA LYS A 223 -23.19 -47.05 74.62
C LYS A 223 -24.17 -47.10 75.79
N ALA A 224 -25.39 -46.62 75.62
CA ALA A 224 -26.42 -46.67 76.66
C ALA A 224 -26.83 -48.13 76.96
N GLU A 225 -27.01 -48.95 75.93
CA GLU A 225 -27.29 -50.39 76.07
C GLU A 225 -26.14 -51.14 76.74
N ALA A 226 -24.89 -50.87 76.36
CA ALA A 226 -23.72 -51.45 76.99
C ALA A 226 -23.63 -51.06 78.48
N LYS A 227 -23.90 -49.79 78.81
CA LYS A 227 -23.97 -49.33 80.20
C LYS A 227 -25.09 -50.02 80.98
N ALA A 228 -26.28 -50.16 80.39
CA ALA A 228 -27.40 -50.85 81.02
C ALA A 228 -27.10 -52.35 81.26
N LYS A 229 -26.40 -53.01 80.33
CA LYS A 229 -25.90 -54.38 80.51
C LYS A 229 -24.90 -54.48 81.65
N LEU A 230 -23.91 -53.59 81.70
CA LEU A 230 -22.95 -53.54 82.80
C LEU A 230 -23.63 -53.28 84.15
N GLU A 231 -24.62 -52.39 84.22
CA GLU A 231 -25.41 -52.15 85.43
C GLU A 231 -26.25 -53.37 85.84
N ALA A 232 -26.77 -54.13 84.87
CA ALA A 232 -27.49 -55.38 85.14
C ALA A 232 -26.53 -56.46 85.66
N GLU A 233 -25.39 -56.64 85.01
CA GLU A 233 -24.32 -57.57 85.43
C GLU A 233 -23.79 -57.21 86.82
N ASP A 234 -23.58 -55.93 87.13
CA ASP A 234 -23.16 -55.49 88.46
C ASP A 234 -24.22 -55.77 89.53
N LYS A 235 -25.51 -55.56 89.23
CA LYS A 235 -26.60 -55.95 90.15
C LYS A 235 -26.65 -57.45 90.39
N GLU A 236 -26.44 -58.26 89.35
CA GLU A 236 -26.34 -59.71 89.49
C GLU A 236 -25.13 -60.12 90.32
N TYR A 237 -23.99 -59.50 90.07
CA TYR A 237 -22.77 -59.71 90.84
C TYR A 237 -22.96 -59.34 92.31
N GLN A 238 -23.58 -58.20 92.61
CA GLN A 238 -23.92 -57.79 93.98
C GLN A 238 -24.86 -58.78 94.66
N LYS A 239 -25.86 -59.31 93.95
CA LYS A 239 -26.75 -60.36 94.48
C LYS A 239 -25.97 -61.63 94.81
N LEU A 240 -25.19 -62.16 93.87
CA LEU A 240 -24.37 -63.36 94.07
C LEU A 240 -23.35 -63.17 95.19
N TYR A 241 -22.76 -61.99 95.28
CA TYR A 241 -21.82 -61.64 96.35
C TYR A 241 -22.52 -61.59 97.71
N LYS A 242 -23.71 -60.99 97.78
CA LYS A 242 -24.52 -60.99 99.00
C LYS A 242 -24.92 -62.41 99.41
N GLU A 243 -25.39 -63.24 98.49
CA GLU A 243 -25.71 -64.65 98.76
C GLU A 243 -24.48 -65.43 99.27
N ARG A 244 -23.30 -65.14 98.73
CA ARG A 244 -22.04 -65.72 99.19
C ARG A 244 -21.68 -65.24 100.59
N LEU A 245 -21.86 -63.96 100.90
CA LEU A 245 -21.66 -63.42 102.25
C LEU A 245 -22.65 -64.05 103.24
N ASP A 246 -23.95 -64.10 102.91
CA ASP A 246 -24.96 -64.74 103.75
C ASP A 246 -24.62 -66.21 104.00
N LYS A 247 -24.10 -66.92 102.99
CA LYS A 247 -23.61 -68.30 103.14
C LYS A 247 -22.40 -68.37 104.07
N GLN A 248 -21.43 -67.48 103.91
CA GLN A 248 -20.25 -67.40 104.78
C GLN A 248 -20.63 -67.02 106.22
N GLU A 249 -21.60 -66.14 106.42
CA GLU A 249 -22.12 -65.78 107.74
C GLU A 249 -22.83 -66.97 108.37
N ARG A 250 -23.69 -67.69 107.65
CA ARG A 250 -24.29 -68.95 108.15
C ARG A 250 -23.24 -70.00 108.48
N GLU A 251 -22.25 -70.19 107.63
CA GLU A 251 -21.14 -71.11 107.87
C GLU A 251 -20.32 -70.67 109.10
N ARG A 252 -20.05 -69.37 109.24
CA ARG A 252 -19.38 -68.79 110.41
C ARG A 252 -20.22 -68.97 111.67
N GLU A 253 -21.51 -68.72 111.63
CA GLU A 253 -22.44 -68.93 112.75
C GLU A 253 -22.47 -70.41 113.15
N MET A 254 -22.56 -71.33 112.19
CA MET A 254 -22.47 -72.76 112.45
C MET A 254 -21.11 -73.18 113.01
N LEU A 255 -20.02 -72.61 112.50
CA LEU A 255 -18.67 -72.85 113.00
C LEU A 255 -18.50 -72.29 114.41
N VAL A 256 -18.96 -71.07 114.67
CA VAL A 256 -18.94 -70.46 116.01
C VAL A 256 -19.78 -71.29 116.96
N ALA A 257 -21.01 -71.69 116.59
CA ALA A 257 -21.84 -72.58 117.39
C ALA A 257 -21.17 -73.93 117.65
N ARG A 258 -20.47 -74.50 116.66
CA ARG A 258 -19.72 -75.75 116.82
C ARG A 258 -18.48 -75.55 117.70
N VAL A 259 -17.76 -74.45 117.55
CA VAL A 259 -16.59 -74.11 118.37
C VAL A 259 -17.03 -73.82 119.80
N THR A 260 -18.14 -73.11 120.02
CA THR A 260 -18.67 -72.88 121.36
C THR A 260 -19.21 -74.17 121.98
N ASP A 261 -19.81 -75.08 121.22
CA ASP A 261 -20.18 -76.42 121.70
C ASP A 261 -18.94 -77.28 122.01
N ILE A 262 -17.89 -77.22 121.19
CA ILE A 262 -16.61 -77.88 121.49
C ILE A 262 -15.95 -77.26 122.72
N GLN A 263 -15.90 -75.92 122.82
CA GLN A 263 -15.33 -75.19 123.94
C GLN A 263 -16.14 -75.43 125.21
N SER A 264 -17.47 -75.52 125.15
CA SER A 264 -18.31 -75.83 126.31
C SER A 264 -18.10 -77.28 126.76
N ARG A 265 -18.01 -78.24 125.83
CA ARG A 265 -17.63 -79.64 126.12
C ARG A 265 -16.21 -79.75 126.65
N GLN A 266 -15.26 -79.00 126.08
CA GLN A 266 -13.87 -78.97 126.53
C GLN A 266 -13.76 -78.31 127.90
N ALA A 267 -14.46 -77.22 128.16
CA ALA A 267 -14.54 -76.57 129.47
C ALA A 267 -15.17 -77.51 130.50
N HIS A 268 -16.27 -78.19 130.15
CA HIS A 268 -16.90 -79.19 131.02
C HIS A 268 -16.01 -80.42 131.27
N ARG A 269 -15.22 -80.86 130.29
CA ARG A 269 -14.20 -81.89 130.50
C ARG A 269 -13.01 -81.37 131.29
N ALA A 270 -12.57 -80.14 131.05
CA ALA A 270 -11.44 -79.51 131.72
C ALA A 270 -11.73 -79.27 133.21
N THR A 271 -12.96 -78.91 133.58
CA THR A 271 -13.40 -78.84 134.98
C THR A 271 -13.42 -80.21 135.68
N GLN A 272 -13.52 -81.30 134.92
CA GLN A 272 -13.43 -82.68 135.43
C GLN A 272 -12.01 -83.25 135.42
N LEU A 273 -11.04 -82.58 134.77
CA LEU A 273 -9.66 -83.05 134.59
C LEU A 273 -8.71 -82.35 135.57
N PRO A 274 -7.73 -83.06 136.17
CA PRO A 274 -6.71 -82.45 137.01
C PRO A 274 -5.83 -81.42 136.25
N PRO A 275 -5.29 -80.38 136.92
CA PRO A 275 -4.69 -79.19 136.27
C PRO A 275 -3.55 -79.43 135.26
N TYR A 276 -2.82 -80.55 135.37
CA TYR A 276 -1.61 -80.80 134.59
C TYR A 276 -1.84 -81.29 133.14
N LYS A 277 -3.09 -81.52 132.71
CA LYS A 277 -3.43 -82.04 131.36
C LYS A 277 -4.17 -81.03 130.46
N GLN A 278 -4.29 -79.77 130.87
CA GLN A 278 -5.18 -78.79 130.21
C GLN A 278 -4.55 -78.04 129.01
N PHE A 279 -3.25 -78.16 128.74
CA PHE A 279 -2.55 -77.39 127.70
C PHE A 279 -1.79 -78.28 126.70
N VAL A 280 -1.80 -77.90 125.41
CA VAL A 280 -1.04 -78.56 124.33
C VAL A 280 0.38 -77.95 124.28
N PRO A 281 1.45 -78.74 124.07
CA PRO A 281 2.83 -78.22 124.03
C PRO A 281 3.09 -77.28 122.84
N ASP A 282 3.76 -76.16 123.10
CA ASP A 282 4.02 -75.07 122.14
C ASP A 282 4.79 -75.49 120.88
N GLU A 283 5.64 -76.52 120.97
CA GLU A 283 6.46 -77.03 119.85
C GLU A 283 5.63 -77.46 118.63
N LYS A 284 4.42 -77.99 118.84
CA LYS A 284 3.54 -78.43 117.74
C LYS A 284 2.89 -77.26 117.00
N ILE A 285 2.69 -76.14 117.67
CA ILE A 285 2.10 -74.92 117.07
C ILE A 285 3.12 -74.29 116.13
N GLN A 286 4.39 -74.23 116.57
CA GLN A 286 5.48 -73.64 115.82
C GLN A 286 5.77 -74.40 114.51
N ALA A 287 5.78 -75.73 114.54
CA ALA A 287 6.00 -76.57 113.35
C ALA A 287 4.91 -76.41 112.26
N GLN A 288 3.69 -76.01 112.61
CA GLN A 288 2.64 -75.73 111.60
C GLN A 288 2.77 -74.32 111.00
N PHE A 289 3.21 -73.35 111.80
CA PHE A 289 3.44 -71.99 111.33
C PHE A 289 4.54 -71.96 110.26
N GLU A 290 5.66 -72.63 110.50
CA GLU A 290 6.80 -72.73 109.57
C GLU A 290 6.41 -73.35 108.22
N LYS A 291 5.53 -74.36 108.23
CA LYS A 291 5.03 -74.98 106.98
C LYS A 291 4.16 -74.03 106.16
N HIS A 292 3.45 -73.11 106.81
CA HIS A 292 2.59 -72.15 106.13
C HIS A 292 3.41 -71.00 105.50
N GLU A 293 4.46 -70.53 106.17
CA GLU A 293 5.36 -69.52 105.59
C GLU A 293 6.08 -70.03 104.34
N ALA A 294 6.60 -71.27 104.38
CA ALA A 294 7.27 -71.87 103.23
C ALA A 294 6.38 -71.96 101.97
N TYR A 295 5.06 -72.11 102.15
CA TYR A 295 4.10 -72.14 101.04
C TYR A 295 3.89 -70.74 100.41
N LEU A 296 3.92 -69.67 101.21
CA LEU A 296 3.75 -68.31 100.70
C LEU A 296 4.97 -67.86 99.89
N ASP A 297 6.18 -68.20 100.34
CA ASP A 297 7.43 -67.87 99.65
C ASP A 297 7.49 -68.48 98.25
N GLU A 298 7.07 -69.75 98.10
CA GLU A 298 7.06 -70.42 96.79
C GLU A 298 6.06 -69.78 95.82
N LYS A 299 4.92 -69.32 96.33
CA LYS A 299 3.93 -68.60 95.52
C LYS A 299 4.46 -67.25 95.02
N GLU A 300 5.22 -66.54 95.84
CA GLU A 300 5.82 -65.26 95.45
C GLU A 300 6.91 -65.46 94.39
N ARG A 301 7.71 -66.52 94.50
CA ARG A 301 8.73 -66.89 93.50
C ARG A 301 8.13 -67.07 92.11
N ILE A 302 7.04 -67.84 92.01
CA ILE A 302 6.34 -68.11 90.74
C ILE A 302 5.81 -66.80 90.13
N ALA A 303 5.27 -65.89 90.95
CA ALA A 303 4.77 -64.60 90.47
C ALA A 303 5.89 -63.73 89.88
N ARG A 304 7.07 -63.70 90.51
CA ARG A 304 8.24 -62.94 90.01
C ARG A 304 8.76 -63.49 88.68
N GLU A 305 8.76 -64.81 88.50
CA GLU A 305 9.17 -65.45 87.23
C GLU A 305 8.20 -65.12 86.09
N ALA A 306 6.88 -65.10 86.36
CA ALA A 306 5.88 -64.72 85.37
C ALA A 306 6.03 -63.28 84.87
N VAL A 307 6.36 -62.33 85.77
CA VAL A 307 6.59 -60.92 85.40
C VAL A 307 7.83 -60.78 84.52
N LYS A 308 8.93 -61.48 84.85
CA LYS A 308 10.16 -61.46 84.03
C LYS A 308 9.89 -61.94 82.60
N LYS A 309 9.10 -63.02 82.45
CA LYS A 309 8.73 -63.55 81.13
C LYS A 309 7.93 -62.54 80.29
N LYS A 310 6.91 -61.91 80.88
CA LYS A 310 6.11 -60.87 80.18
C LYS A 310 6.94 -59.66 79.76
N ASN A 311 7.87 -59.21 80.62
CA ASN A 311 8.75 -58.09 80.28
C ASN A 311 9.67 -58.41 79.11
N TRP A 312 10.15 -59.67 79.03
CA TRP A 312 10.96 -60.13 77.89
C TRP A 312 10.16 -60.16 76.59
N GLU A 313 8.94 -60.70 76.61
CA GLU A 313 8.04 -60.73 75.45
C GLU A 313 7.72 -59.31 74.94
N ASN A 314 7.43 -58.37 75.85
CA ASN A 314 7.19 -56.98 75.48
C ASN A 314 8.42 -56.30 74.87
N LYS A 315 9.63 -56.59 75.38
CA LYS A 315 10.87 -56.05 74.80
C LYS A 315 11.04 -56.52 73.36
N LEU A 316 10.82 -57.81 73.09
CA LEU A 316 10.93 -58.38 71.75
C LEU A 316 9.95 -57.72 70.76
N GLU A 317 8.70 -57.49 71.19
CA GLU A 317 7.69 -56.85 70.34
C GLU A 317 8.00 -55.38 70.08
N LEU A 318 8.52 -54.65 71.07
CA LEU A 318 8.97 -53.26 70.87
C LEU A 318 10.14 -53.16 69.90
N ASP A 319 11.13 -54.06 70.01
CA ASP A 319 12.26 -54.12 69.07
C ASP A 319 11.77 -54.39 67.64
N ARG A 320 10.78 -55.29 67.46
CA ARG A 320 10.14 -55.56 66.17
C ARG A 320 9.47 -54.31 65.58
N GLN A 321 8.70 -53.58 66.39
CA GLN A 321 8.02 -52.35 65.95
C GLN A 321 8.99 -51.23 65.58
N VAL A 322 10.12 -51.13 66.29
CA VAL A 322 11.17 -50.15 65.96
C VAL A 322 11.82 -50.50 64.61
N GLN A 323 12.14 -51.77 64.37
CA GLN A 323 12.70 -52.22 63.10
C GLN A 323 11.73 -51.97 61.94
N GLU A 324 10.44 -52.28 62.09
CA GLU A 324 9.43 -52.03 61.06
C GLU A 324 9.30 -50.53 60.73
N LYS A 325 9.32 -49.66 61.74
CA LYS A 325 9.29 -48.20 61.54
C LYS A 325 10.54 -47.68 60.83
N LEU A 326 11.71 -48.24 61.13
CA LEU A 326 12.95 -47.86 60.45
C LEU A 326 12.93 -48.28 58.97
N MET A 327 12.48 -49.50 58.69
CA MET A 327 12.34 -49.99 57.31
C MET A 327 11.38 -49.12 56.49
N ARG A 328 10.20 -48.78 57.03
CA ARG A 328 9.26 -47.86 56.34
C ARG A 328 9.87 -46.50 56.07
N LYS A 329 10.59 -45.92 57.04
CA LYS A 329 11.29 -44.63 56.82
C LYS A 329 12.36 -44.72 55.75
N GLU A 330 13.05 -45.84 55.60
CA GLU A 330 14.02 -46.05 54.53
C GLU A 330 13.35 -46.22 53.17
N GLU A 331 12.22 -46.93 53.11
CA GLU A 331 11.40 -47.07 51.90
C GLU A 331 10.85 -45.72 51.44
N ASP A 332 10.29 -44.91 52.34
CA ASP A 332 9.80 -43.56 52.06
C ASP A 332 10.93 -42.67 51.52
N LYS A 333 12.11 -42.70 52.15
CA LYS A 333 13.28 -41.95 51.65
C LYS A 333 13.70 -42.41 50.25
N ARG A 334 13.67 -43.71 49.97
CA ARG A 334 13.99 -44.25 48.64
C ARG A 334 12.96 -43.80 47.61
N PHE A 335 11.68 -43.83 47.98
CA PHE A 335 10.59 -43.35 47.14
C PHE A 335 10.76 -41.87 46.82
N ASP A 336 10.96 -41.02 47.82
CA ASP A 336 11.16 -39.57 47.66
C ASP A 336 12.38 -39.25 46.78
N MET A 337 13.49 -39.97 46.97
CA MET A 337 14.68 -39.81 46.13
C MET A 337 14.42 -40.22 44.68
N SER A 338 13.68 -41.31 44.45
CA SER A 338 13.32 -41.76 43.10
C SER A 338 12.34 -40.82 42.40
N TYR A 339 11.36 -40.32 43.15
CA TYR A 339 10.36 -39.36 42.68
C TYR A 339 11.01 -38.02 42.36
N GLY A 340 11.86 -37.50 43.26
CA GLY A 340 12.64 -36.28 43.03
C GLY A 340 13.58 -36.39 41.83
N LYS A 341 14.20 -37.56 41.62
CA LYS A 341 15.04 -37.81 40.43
C LYS A 341 14.23 -37.73 39.13
N GLY A 342 13.03 -38.30 39.10
CA GLY A 342 12.14 -38.21 37.93
C GLY A 342 11.78 -36.76 37.56
N HIS A 343 11.43 -35.94 38.55
CA HIS A 343 11.15 -34.51 38.33
C HIS A 343 12.36 -33.72 37.84
N MET A 344 13.56 -34.04 38.33
CA MET A 344 14.80 -33.42 37.87
C MET A 344 15.11 -33.81 36.41
N GLU A 345 14.91 -35.07 36.02
CA GLU A 345 15.08 -35.54 34.65
C GLU A 345 14.07 -34.89 33.69
N ASP A 346 12.82 -34.72 34.12
CA ASP A 346 11.79 -34.02 33.34
C ASP A 346 12.08 -32.52 33.19
N ALA A 347 12.56 -31.87 34.26
CA ALA A 347 12.99 -30.48 34.21
C ALA A 347 14.21 -30.28 33.28
N GLU A 348 15.18 -31.20 33.30
CA GLU A 348 16.30 -31.18 32.36
C GLU A 348 15.85 -31.41 30.92
N ARG A 349 14.93 -32.33 30.69
CA ARG A 349 14.36 -32.59 29.36
C ARG A 349 13.66 -31.34 28.81
N ALA A 350 12.82 -30.70 29.62
CA ALA A 350 12.15 -29.45 29.25
C ALA A 350 13.15 -28.33 28.92
N ARG A 351 14.25 -28.20 29.69
CA ARG A 351 15.33 -27.25 29.38
C ARG A 351 16.01 -27.57 28.05
N ARG A 352 16.32 -28.84 27.78
CA ARG A 352 16.93 -29.25 26.50
C ARG A 352 16.02 -28.92 25.32
N GLU A 353 14.74 -29.27 25.40
CA GLU A 353 13.74 -28.94 24.37
C GLU A 353 13.62 -27.42 24.15
N GLU A 354 13.65 -26.62 25.22
CA GLU A 354 13.63 -25.16 25.09
C GLU A 354 14.89 -24.62 24.40
N THR A 355 16.07 -25.15 24.73
CA THR A 355 17.32 -24.78 24.06
C THR A 355 17.33 -25.17 22.59
N GLU A 356 16.81 -26.34 22.24
CA GLU A 356 16.68 -26.80 20.86
C GLU A 356 15.70 -25.93 20.07
N ARG A 357 14.56 -25.54 20.67
CA ARG A 357 13.62 -24.59 20.05
C ARG A 357 14.28 -23.24 19.78
N LYS A 358 15.04 -22.70 20.74
CA LYS A 358 15.78 -21.43 20.58
C LYS A 358 16.84 -21.55 19.48
N LEU A 359 17.59 -22.65 19.44
CA LEU A 359 18.58 -22.91 18.41
C LEU A 359 17.94 -23.03 17.01
N ALA A 360 16.81 -23.72 16.91
CA ALA A 360 16.05 -23.84 15.66
C ALA A 360 15.55 -22.49 15.17
N LEU A 361 15.05 -21.63 16.07
CA LEU A 361 14.63 -20.27 15.74
C LEU A 361 15.81 -19.41 15.24
N LEU A 362 16.96 -19.48 15.92
CA LEU A 362 18.17 -18.78 15.51
C LEU A 362 18.65 -19.25 14.12
N ASN A 363 18.59 -20.54 13.84
CA ASN A 363 18.94 -21.09 12.53
C ASN A 363 17.95 -20.65 11.44
N LYS A 364 16.64 -20.61 11.73
CA LYS A 364 15.64 -20.03 10.82
C LYS A 364 15.94 -18.56 10.52
N ASN A 365 16.24 -17.75 11.53
CA ASN A 365 16.61 -16.35 11.36
C ASN A 365 17.90 -16.16 10.55
N LYS A 366 18.92 -16.99 10.79
CA LYS A 366 20.16 -16.99 10.00
C LYS A 366 19.89 -17.33 8.54
N ASN A 367 19.04 -18.34 8.27
CA ASN A 367 18.67 -18.73 6.91
C ASN A 367 17.86 -17.63 6.21
N TYR A 368 16.89 -17.03 6.91
CA TYR A 368 16.13 -15.90 6.38
C TYR A 368 17.02 -14.71 6.05
N LYS A 369 17.98 -14.37 6.94
CA LYS A 369 18.95 -13.31 6.67
C LYS A 369 19.85 -13.61 5.46
N LYS A 370 20.26 -14.87 5.27
CA LYS A 370 20.99 -15.30 4.07
C LYS A 370 20.16 -15.13 2.81
N GLN A 371 18.89 -15.57 2.83
CA GLN A 371 17.96 -15.38 1.70
C GLN A 371 17.75 -13.90 1.37
N LEU A 372 17.59 -13.05 2.37
CA LEU A 372 17.47 -11.60 2.18
C LEU A 372 18.74 -11.00 1.57
N GLN A 373 19.92 -11.41 2.05
CA GLN A 373 21.20 -10.98 1.48
C GLN A 373 21.36 -11.44 0.02
N GLU A 374 20.89 -12.63 -0.31
CA GLU A 374 20.93 -13.16 -1.67
C GLU A 374 19.96 -12.41 -2.59
N GLN A 375 18.74 -12.11 -2.12
CA GLN A 375 17.81 -11.22 -2.81
C GLN A 375 18.42 -9.83 -3.02
N MET A 376 19.03 -9.24 -2.00
CA MET A 376 19.70 -7.93 -2.13
C MET A 376 20.86 -7.98 -3.14
N LYS A 377 21.62 -9.07 -3.21
CA LYS A 377 22.66 -9.25 -4.23
C LYS A 377 22.04 -9.33 -5.62
N ILE A 378 20.98 -10.10 -5.80
CA ILE A 378 20.24 -10.21 -7.07
C ILE A 378 19.68 -8.84 -7.48
N ASP A 379 19.06 -8.10 -6.56
CA ASP A 379 18.51 -6.77 -6.81
C ASP A 379 19.60 -5.73 -7.08
N ALA A 380 20.76 -5.83 -6.42
CA ALA A 380 21.91 -4.97 -6.69
C ALA A 380 22.52 -5.25 -8.07
N VAL A 381 22.55 -6.51 -8.51
CA VAL A 381 22.93 -6.89 -9.89
C VAL A 381 21.90 -6.34 -10.88
N LYS A 382 20.61 -6.57 -10.66
CA LYS A 382 19.52 -6.02 -11.51
C LYS A 382 19.54 -4.50 -11.59
N LYS A 383 19.86 -3.80 -10.49
CA LYS A 383 20.01 -2.33 -10.49
C LYS A 383 21.27 -1.85 -11.20
N LYS A 384 22.36 -2.61 -11.17
CA LYS A 384 23.59 -2.32 -11.94
C LYS A 384 23.41 -2.65 -13.42
N GLU A 385 22.64 -3.69 -13.73
CA GLU A 385 22.22 -4.10 -15.07
C GLU A 385 20.93 -3.37 -15.49
N ALA A 386 20.90 -2.04 -15.34
CA ALA A 386 19.98 -1.20 -16.10
C ALA A 386 20.42 -1.16 -17.58
N LEU A 387 20.44 -2.34 -18.19
CA LEU A 387 20.59 -2.49 -19.63
C LEU A 387 19.27 -2.04 -20.26
N MET A 388 19.37 -1.26 -21.33
CA MET A 388 18.24 -0.90 -22.17
C MET A 388 17.36 -2.14 -22.40
N SER A 389 16.04 -1.99 -22.24
CA SER A 389 15.08 -3.06 -22.52
C SER A 389 15.31 -3.61 -23.95
N GLU A 390 15.04 -4.89 -24.20
CA GLU A 390 15.20 -5.48 -25.54
C GLU A 390 14.41 -4.71 -26.61
N GLU A 391 13.29 -4.08 -26.24
CA GLU A 391 12.52 -3.17 -27.11
C GLU A 391 13.24 -1.84 -27.38
N GLU A 392 13.88 -1.26 -26.36
CA GLU A 392 14.66 -0.03 -26.50
C GLU A 392 15.95 -0.30 -27.30
N LYS A 393 16.61 -1.44 -27.11
CA LYS A 393 17.74 -1.89 -27.95
C LYS A 393 17.32 -2.06 -29.41
N ARG A 394 16.12 -2.60 -29.64
CA ARG A 394 15.56 -2.76 -30.99
C ARG A 394 15.26 -1.41 -31.65
N LEU A 395 14.67 -0.47 -30.90
CA LEU A 395 14.40 0.89 -31.39
C LEU A 395 15.69 1.66 -31.68
N ASN A 396 16.70 1.51 -30.82
CA ASN A 396 17.98 2.19 -30.93
C ASN A 396 19.02 1.42 -31.75
N LYS A 397 18.64 0.30 -32.39
CA LYS A 397 19.57 -0.63 -33.06
C LYS A 397 20.46 0.07 -34.10
N ALA A 398 19.86 0.88 -34.97
CA ALA A 398 20.60 1.62 -36.00
C ALA A 398 21.58 2.66 -35.43
N LEU A 399 21.32 3.17 -34.22
CA LEU A 399 22.19 4.12 -33.53
C LEU A 399 23.31 3.38 -32.78
N LEU A 400 23.00 2.24 -32.17
CA LEU A 400 23.96 1.33 -31.54
C LEU A 400 24.96 0.77 -32.56
N ASP A 401 24.50 0.35 -33.74
CA ASP A 401 25.35 -0.14 -34.82
C ASP A 401 26.36 0.93 -35.28
N LYS A 402 25.91 2.18 -35.41
CA LYS A 402 26.78 3.33 -35.72
C LYS A 402 27.80 3.63 -34.61
N VAL A 403 27.41 3.49 -33.35
CA VAL A 403 28.32 3.68 -32.20
C VAL A 403 29.35 2.55 -32.12
N GLU A 404 28.97 1.31 -32.43
CA GLU A 404 29.92 0.20 -32.54
C GLU A 404 30.89 0.39 -33.71
N GLU A 405 30.39 0.83 -34.86
CA GLU A 405 31.20 1.14 -36.04
C GLU A 405 32.19 2.28 -35.74
N TYR A 406 31.74 3.34 -35.07
CA TYR A 406 32.59 4.44 -34.60
C TYR A 406 33.64 3.98 -33.57
N LYS A 407 33.28 3.09 -32.64
CA LYS A 407 34.25 2.49 -31.69
C LYS A 407 35.26 1.60 -32.39
N ARG A 408 34.87 0.84 -33.42
CA ARG A 408 35.81 0.03 -34.22
C ARG A 408 36.75 0.90 -35.04
N LEU A 409 36.26 2.02 -35.57
CA LEU A 409 37.07 2.98 -36.33
C LEU A 409 38.02 3.81 -35.45
N ASN A 410 37.66 4.06 -34.18
CA ASN A 410 38.46 4.83 -33.22
C ASN A 410 39.17 3.96 -32.15
N ALA A 411 39.06 2.64 -32.24
CA ALA A 411 39.92 1.74 -31.47
C ALA A 411 41.31 1.78 -32.10
N ILE A 412 42.12 2.72 -31.63
CA ILE A 412 43.55 2.79 -31.95
C ILE A 412 44.18 1.47 -31.44
N PRO A 413 45.01 0.78 -32.25
CA PRO A 413 45.73 -0.42 -31.82
C PRO A 413 46.70 -0.17 -30.66
#